data_AF-A0A519M7G0-F1
#
_entry.id   AF-A0A519M7G0-F1
#
_cell.length_a   1.000
_cell.length_b   1.000
_cell.length_c   1.000
_cell.angle_alpha   90.00
_cell.angle_beta   90.00
_cell.angle_gamma   90.00
#
_symmetry.space_group_name_H-M   'P 1'
#
loop_
_entity.id
_entity.type
_entity.pdbx_description
1 polymer ?
#
loop_
_entity_poly.entity_id
_entity_poly.type
_entity_poly.pdbx_seq_one_letter_code
_entity_poly.pdbx_strand_id
1 'polypeptide(L)'
;MRMNLHLLCQTTCLTAYYDPSNDWLYLDWYGEGTLPAVQEACLALADCYLRWPYSHILNNNERVTGVSWSVAAWLVTDFLYLMSLAGIEYVAWVSSPALPGLNMVQTVLNWLPNSPITSFHDLADAVDWLQHTRAGQPRRVGIPERLPDAQAKLSLEVQLLIERVAAKQRRFQAA
;
A
#
# COMPACT_ATOMS: atom_id res chain seq x y z
N MET A 1 0.80 10.72 -19.52
CA MET A 1 0.68 9.29 -19.13
C MET A 1 -0.75 8.82 -19.35
N ARG A 2 -0.98 7.66 -19.98
CA ARG A 2 -2.29 7.01 -19.97
C ARG A 2 -2.26 5.92 -18.91
N MET A 3 -3.02 6.10 -17.85
CA MET A 3 -3.36 5.02 -16.93
C MET A 3 -4.65 4.37 -17.42
N ASN A 4 -4.74 3.05 -17.34
CA ASN A 4 -6.00 2.34 -17.57
C ASN A 4 -6.44 1.75 -16.23
N LEU A 5 -7.29 2.44 -15.48
CA LEU A 5 -7.56 2.06 -14.09
C LEU A 5 -8.77 1.13 -13.97
N HIS A 6 -8.54 -0.06 -13.41
CA HIS A 6 -9.59 -1.00 -13.03
C HIS A 6 -9.77 -0.98 -11.51
N LEU A 7 -10.93 -0.54 -11.03
CA LEU A 7 -11.23 -0.45 -9.59
C LEU A 7 -11.14 -1.83 -8.93
N LEU A 8 -10.41 -1.93 -7.83
CA LEU A 8 -10.32 -3.14 -7.01
C LEU A 8 -11.11 -3.00 -5.71
N CYS A 9 -10.92 -1.89 -5.00
CA CYS A 9 -11.66 -1.58 -3.79
C CYS A 9 -11.67 -0.07 -3.51
N GLN A 10 -12.63 0.36 -2.69
CA GLN A 10 -12.76 1.74 -2.25
C GLN A 10 -13.20 1.76 -0.79
N THR A 11 -12.58 2.62 0.00
CA THR A 11 -12.92 2.86 1.40
C THR A 11 -13.13 4.36 1.65
N THR A 12 -13.17 4.76 2.91
CA THR A 12 -13.34 6.15 3.33
C THR A 12 -12.14 7.04 3.00
N CYS A 13 -10.92 6.50 2.89
CA CYS A 13 -9.69 7.26 2.66
C CYS A 13 -8.76 6.70 1.57
N LEU A 14 -9.17 5.63 0.87
CA LEU A 14 -8.38 5.00 -0.19
C LEU A 14 -9.29 4.58 -1.35
N THR A 15 -8.83 4.77 -2.58
CA THR A 15 -9.29 3.99 -3.73
C THR A 15 -8.12 3.24 -4.34
N ALA A 16 -8.25 1.93 -4.50
CA ALA A 16 -7.22 1.08 -5.08
C ALA A 16 -7.64 0.59 -6.47
N TYR A 17 -6.72 0.68 -7.42
CA TYR A 17 -6.91 0.29 -8.80
C TYR A 17 -5.79 -0.63 -9.25
N TYR A 18 -6.09 -1.55 -10.16
CA TYR A 18 -5.08 -2.19 -10.98
C TYR A 18 -4.96 -1.44 -12.31
N ASP A 19 -3.74 -1.10 -12.70
CA ASP A 19 -3.46 -0.52 -14.02
C ASP A 19 -2.80 -1.57 -14.93
N PRO A 20 -3.53 -2.32 -15.76
CA PRO A 20 -2.95 -3.29 -16.69
C PRO A 20 -2.01 -2.70 -17.74
N SER A 21 -2.09 -1.40 -18.04
CA SER A 21 -1.19 -0.79 -19.04
C SER A 21 0.23 -0.68 -18.49
N ASN A 22 0.34 -0.43 -17.18
CA ASN A 22 1.61 -0.34 -16.47
C ASN A 22 1.90 -1.57 -15.60
N ASP A 23 0.90 -2.43 -15.37
CA ASP A 23 0.91 -3.63 -14.52
C ASP A 23 1.43 -3.34 -13.09
N TRP A 24 0.81 -2.33 -12.47
CA TRP A 24 0.99 -2.00 -11.06
C TRP A 24 -0.35 -1.86 -10.34
N LEU A 25 -0.26 -1.88 -9.02
CA LEU A 25 -1.33 -1.44 -8.15
C LEU A 25 -1.20 0.07 -7.92
N TYR A 26 -2.24 0.82 -8.26
CA TYR A 26 -2.34 2.25 -7.98
C TYR A 26 -3.20 2.48 -6.74
N LEU A 27 -2.61 3.08 -5.71
CA LEU A 27 -3.26 3.42 -4.45
C LEU A 27 -3.41 4.93 -4.38
N ASP A 28 -4.65 5.40 -4.33
CA ASP A 28 -4.96 6.82 -4.30
C ASP A 28 -5.60 7.18 -2.95
N TRP A 29 -4.78 7.73 -2.06
CA TRP A 29 -5.16 8.10 -0.70
C TRP A 29 -5.66 9.54 -0.65
N TYR A 30 -6.71 9.78 0.14
CA TYR A 30 -7.33 11.10 0.24
C TYR A 30 -7.94 11.38 1.62
N GLY A 31 -8.08 12.67 1.92
CA GLY A 31 -8.73 13.15 3.14
C GLY A 31 -7.92 12.91 4.40
N GLU A 32 -8.62 12.74 5.52
CA GLU A 32 -8.04 12.58 6.85
C GLU A 32 -7.77 11.10 7.18
N GLY A 33 -6.50 10.74 7.33
CA GLY A 33 -6.06 9.40 7.72
C GLY A 33 -6.13 9.19 9.23
N THR A 34 -7.31 8.87 9.76
CA THR A 34 -7.42 8.35 11.14
C THR A 34 -6.92 6.91 11.21
N LEU A 35 -6.44 6.48 12.39
CA LEU A 35 -5.98 5.09 12.53
C LEU A 35 -7.06 4.05 12.15
N PRO A 36 -8.33 4.17 12.58
CA PRO A 36 -9.37 3.23 12.16
C PRO A 36 -9.62 3.22 10.64
N ALA A 37 -9.67 4.39 10.00
CA ALA A 37 -9.89 4.49 8.55
C ALA A 37 -8.72 3.89 7.75
N VAL A 38 -7.48 4.17 8.17
CA VAL A 38 -6.29 3.58 7.53
C VAL A 38 -6.23 2.07 7.76
N GLN A 39 -6.60 1.58 8.95
CA GLN A 39 -6.70 0.14 9.21
C GLN A 39 -7.72 -0.54 8.30
N GLU A 40 -8.92 0.04 8.14
CA GLU A 40 -9.94 -0.44 7.20
C GLU A 40 -9.40 -0.50 5.76
N ALA A 41 -8.80 0.59 5.28
CA ALA A 41 -8.19 0.67 3.96
C ALA A 41 -7.08 -0.38 3.75
N CYS A 42 -6.20 -0.55 4.73
CA CYS A 42 -5.13 -1.54 4.70
C CYS A 42 -5.67 -2.98 4.72
N LEU A 43 -6.75 -3.28 5.43
CA LEU A 43 -7.39 -4.60 5.38
C LEU A 43 -7.99 -4.89 3.99
N ALA A 44 -8.65 -3.90 3.37
CA ALA A 44 -9.15 -4.02 2.00
C ALA A 44 -8.01 -4.19 0.98
N LEU A 45 -6.86 -3.55 1.22
CA LEU A 45 -5.64 -3.70 0.42
C LEU A 45 -4.98 -5.07 0.61
N ALA A 46 -4.94 -5.61 1.83
CA ALA A 46 -4.43 -6.95 2.10
C ALA A 46 -5.21 -8.03 1.34
N ASP A 47 -6.54 -7.88 1.26
CA ASP A 47 -7.40 -8.73 0.45
C ASP A 47 -7.09 -8.63 -1.06
N CYS A 48 -6.68 -7.45 -1.55
CA CYS A 48 -6.15 -7.33 -2.91
C CYS A 48 -4.84 -8.12 -3.10
N TYR A 49 -3.93 -8.09 -2.13
CA TYR A 49 -2.67 -8.86 -2.18
C TYR A 49 -2.90 -10.38 -2.20
N LEU A 50 -3.96 -10.85 -1.54
CA LEU A 50 -4.32 -12.27 -1.54
C LEU A 50 -4.83 -12.75 -2.90
N ARG A 51 -5.60 -11.91 -3.60
CA ARG A 51 -6.22 -12.26 -4.89
C ARG A 51 -5.24 -12.30 -6.07
N TRP A 52 -4.27 -11.39 -6.08
CA TRP A 52 -3.38 -11.23 -7.22
C TRP A 52 -1.99 -10.76 -6.77
N PRO A 53 -0.90 -11.28 -7.36
CA PRO A 53 0.43 -10.81 -7.04
C PRO A 53 0.77 -9.55 -7.86
N TYR A 54 1.20 -8.51 -7.17
CA TYR A 54 1.70 -7.26 -7.76
C TYR A 54 3.18 -7.13 -7.43
N SER A 55 4.04 -6.80 -8.41
CA SER A 55 5.45 -6.47 -8.13
C SER A 55 5.67 -4.98 -7.89
N HIS A 56 4.75 -4.12 -8.34
CA HIS A 56 4.90 -2.67 -8.35
C HIS A 56 3.67 -2.01 -7.72
N ILE A 57 3.92 -0.98 -6.91
CA ILE A 57 2.91 -0.10 -6.35
C ILE A 57 3.23 1.35 -6.69
N LEU A 58 2.24 2.06 -7.21
CA LEU A 58 2.21 3.53 -7.21
C LEU A 58 1.30 3.99 -6.07
N ASN A 59 1.88 4.55 -5.01
CA ASN A 59 1.17 4.99 -3.82
C ASN A 59 1.10 6.51 -3.77
N ASN A 60 -0.06 7.08 -4.09
CA ASN A 60 -0.27 8.52 -4.17
C ASN A 60 -0.98 9.06 -2.93
N ASN A 61 -0.33 10.00 -2.23
CA ASN A 61 -0.88 10.70 -1.08
C ASN A 61 -1.13 12.20 -1.35
N GLU A 62 -1.09 12.68 -2.59
CA GLU A 62 -1.28 14.11 -2.93
C GLU A 62 -2.56 14.72 -2.34
N ARG A 63 -3.61 13.90 -2.17
CA ARG A 63 -4.93 14.34 -1.68
C ARG A 63 -5.14 14.05 -0.19
N VAL A 64 -4.14 13.54 0.51
CA VAL A 64 -4.18 13.36 1.97
C VAL A 64 -4.04 14.73 2.63
N THR A 65 -5.02 15.12 3.42
CA THR A 65 -5.08 16.44 4.08
C THR A 65 -4.52 16.41 5.50
N GLY A 66 -4.54 15.23 6.14
CA GLY A 66 -4.01 15.03 7.48
C GLY A 66 -3.93 13.55 7.83
N VAL A 67 -3.17 13.23 8.88
CA VAL A 67 -2.95 11.85 9.33
C VAL A 67 -2.68 11.81 10.83
N SER A 68 -3.26 10.83 11.51
CA SER A 68 -3.02 10.62 12.93
C SER A 68 -1.59 10.13 13.17
N TRP A 69 -0.93 10.66 14.20
CA TRP A 69 0.45 10.32 14.57
C TRP A 69 0.68 8.81 14.80
N SER A 70 -0.33 8.08 15.24
CA SER A 70 -0.28 6.64 15.48
C SER A 70 -0.24 5.79 14.19
N VAL A 71 -0.56 6.38 13.03
CA VAL A 71 -0.62 5.65 11.74
C VAL A 71 0.76 5.18 11.31
N ALA A 72 1.79 6.03 11.39
CA ALA A 72 3.15 5.67 10.98
C ALA A 72 3.63 4.43 11.73
N ALA A 73 3.46 4.42 13.05
CA ALA A 73 3.87 3.31 13.89
C ALA A 73 3.14 2.01 13.53
N TRP A 74 1.82 2.08 13.38
CA TRP A 74 1.02 0.92 13.01
C TRP A 74 1.37 0.38 11.62
N LEU A 75 1.57 1.24 10.62
CA LEU A 75 1.97 0.81 9.28
C LEU A 75 3.27 0.01 9.31
N VAL A 76 4.28 0.52 10.03
CA VAL A 76 5.59 -0.14 10.16
C VAL A 76 5.49 -1.48 10.89
N THR A 77 4.74 -1.54 12.00
CA THR A 77 4.71 -2.75 12.85
C THR A 77 3.75 -3.81 12.36
N ASP A 78 2.63 -3.43 11.74
CA ASP A 78 1.51 -4.33 11.50
C ASP A 78 1.20 -4.57 10.01
N PHE A 79 1.60 -3.69 9.09
CA PHE A 79 1.10 -3.75 7.72
C PHE A 79 2.18 -3.87 6.63
N LEU A 80 3.19 -3.00 6.64
CA LEU A 80 4.09 -2.84 5.49
C LEU A 80 4.91 -4.09 5.18
N TYR A 81 5.16 -4.97 6.15
CA TYR A 81 5.83 -6.25 5.92
C TYR A 81 5.04 -7.19 4.98
N LEU A 82 3.70 -7.04 4.91
CA LEU A 82 2.86 -7.80 3.99
C LEU A 82 3.21 -7.52 2.54
N MET A 83 3.78 -6.34 2.22
CA MET A 83 4.18 -6.03 0.86
C MET A 83 5.24 -7.01 0.35
N SER A 84 6.27 -7.27 1.16
CA SER A 84 7.31 -8.23 0.82
C SER A 84 6.76 -9.66 0.72
N LEU A 85 5.83 -10.05 1.60
CA LEU A 85 5.18 -11.37 1.51
C LEU A 85 4.28 -11.50 0.27
N ALA A 86 3.68 -10.40 -0.16
CA ALA A 86 2.88 -10.33 -1.37
C ALA A 86 3.73 -10.35 -2.66
N GLY A 87 5.05 -10.22 -2.55
CA GLY A 87 5.96 -10.20 -3.70
C GLY A 87 6.10 -8.82 -4.35
N ILE A 88 5.84 -7.75 -3.59
CA ILE A 88 6.06 -6.37 -4.04
C ILE A 88 7.55 -6.06 -3.94
N GLU A 89 8.11 -5.56 -5.03
CA GLU A 89 9.54 -5.29 -5.22
C GLU A 89 9.83 -3.79 -5.30
N TYR A 90 8.88 -3.00 -5.82
CA TYR A 90 9.04 -1.56 -6.02
C TYR A 90 7.79 -0.80 -5.58
N VAL A 91 7.98 0.22 -4.74
CA VAL A 91 6.90 1.11 -4.30
C VAL A 91 7.34 2.55 -4.56
N ALA A 92 6.68 3.22 -5.50
CA ALA A 92 6.80 4.66 -5.67
C ALA A 92 5.77 5.33 -4.76
N TRP A 93 6.23 6.11 -3.78
CA TRP A 93 5.37 6.76 -2.78
C TRP A 93 5.39 8.28 -2.97
N VAL A 94 4.33 8.84 -3.56
CA VAL A 94 4.14 10.28 -3.70
C VAL A 94 3.67 10.85 -2.37
N SER A 95 4.45 11.78 -1.83
CA SER A 95 4.17 12.39 -0.52
C SER A 95 3.03 13.40 -0.62
N SER A 96 2.27 13.53 0.47
CA SER A 96 1.32 14.63 0.59
C SER A 96 2.05 15.98 0.67
N PRO A 97 1.53 17.05 0.06
CA PRO A 97 2.03 18.41 0.29
C PRO A 97 1.70 18.93 1.70
N ALA A 98 0.75 18.31 2.42
CA ALA A 98 0.42 18.67 3.79
C ALA A 98 1.48 18.14 4.77
N LEU A 99 1.95 19.01 5.67
CA LEU A 99 3.00 18.69 6.65
C LEU A 99 2.75 17.39 7.44
N PRO A 100 1.54 17.11 7.96
CA PRO A 100 1.30 15.85 8.67
C PRO A 100 1.53 14.61 7.79
N GLY A 101 1.07 14.64 6.54
CA GLY A 101 1.25 13.55 5.59
C GLY A 101 2.72 13.36 5.20
N LEU A 102 3.44 14.47 4.95
CA LEU A 102 4.87 14.44 4.66
C LEU A 102 5.68 13.83 5.82
N ASN A 103 5.42 14.29 7.05
CA ASN A 103 6.10 13.79 8.25
C ASN A 103 5.84 12.30 8.49
N MET A 104 4.63 11.82 8.21
CA MET A 104 4.29 10.40 8.32
C MET A 104 5.12 9.55 7.35
N VAL A 105 5.23 9.96 6.08
CA VAL A 105 6.05 9.26 5.08
C VAL A 105 7.52 9.23 5.51
N GLN A 106 8.08 10.37 5.92
CA GLN A 106 9.46 10.44 6.41
C GLN A 106 9.69 9.53 7.62
N THR A 107 8.74 9.48 8.57
CA THR A 107 8.82 8.60 9.74
C THR A 107 8.87 7.12 9.33
N VAL A 108 8.00 6.71 8.40
CA VAL A 108 7.98 5.33 7.87
C VAL A 108 9.31 4.97 7.21
N LEU A 109 9.85 5.84 6.34
CA LEU A 109 11.12 5.60 5.64
C LEU A 109 12.31 5.49 6.61
N ASN A 110 12.33 6.34 7.65
CA ASN A 110 13.37 6.30 8.67
C ASN A 110 13.36 4.99 9.47
N TRP A 111 12.19 4.39 9.68
CA TRP A 111 12.05 3.13 10.41
C TRP A 111 12.25 1.90 9.52
N LEU A 112 12.16 2.06 8.20
CA LEU A 112 12.30 1.00 7.20
C LEU A 112 13.35 1.36 6.12
N PRO A 113 14.63 1.55 6.50
CA PRO A 113 15.68 2.03 5.59
C PRO A 113 16.00 1.07 4.43
N ASN A 114 15.63 -0.21 4.55
CA ASN A 114 15.82 -1.24 3.53
C ASN A 114 14.51 -1.67 2.85
N SER A 115 13.46 -0.84 2.93
CA SER A 115 12.19 -1.13 2.27
C SER A 115 12.26 -0.94 0.76
N PRO A 116 11.36 -1.57 -0.01
CA PRO A 116 11.23 -1.33 -1.46
C PRO A 116 10.66 0.06 -1.81
N ILE A 117 10.58 0.98 -0.85
CA ILE A 117 9.90 2.26 -0.99
C ILE A 117 10.89 3.33 -1.43
N THR A 118 10.55 4.00 -2.54
CA THR A 118 11.19 5.24 -2.97
C THR A 118 10.16 6.37 -2.92
N SER A 119 10.48 7.47 -2.24
CA SER A 119 9.56 8.60 -2.09
C SER A 119 9.75 9.67 -3.15
N PHE A 120 8.64 10.29 -3.54
CA PHE A 120 8.59 11.37 -4.54
C PHE A 120 7.76 12.54 -4.03
N HIS A 121 7.98 13.72 -4.61
CA HIS A 121 7.21 14.94 -4.32
C HIS A 121 6.07 15.17 -5.30
N ASP A 122 6.18 14.64 -6.52
CA ASP A 122 5.16 14.73 -7.55
C ASP A 122 4.88 13.37 -8.20
N LEU A 123 3.67 13.24 -8.75
CA LEU A 123 3.20 12.01 -9.37
C LEU A 123 3.94 11.68 -10.68
N ALA A 124 4.41 12.68 -11.43
CA ALA A 124 5.03 12.44 -12.73
C ALA A 124 6.38 11.71 -12.56
N ASP A 125 7.25 12.22 -11.70
CA ASP A 125 8.56 11.61 -11.41
C ASP A 125 8.39 10.19 -10.84
N ALA A 126 7.40 9.99 -9.97
CA ALA A 126 7.08 8.68 -9.41
C ALA A 126 6.67 7.66 -10.48
N VAL A 127 5.81 8.07 -11.42
CA VAL A 127 5.36 7.22 -12.53
C VAL A 127 6.50 6.91 -13.47
N ASP A 128 7.29 7.92 -13.85
CA ASP A 128 8.44 7.74 -14.73
C ASP A 128 9.43 6.76 -14.11
N TRP A 129 9.81 6.94 -12.85
CA TRP A 129 10.70 6.00 -12.15
C TRP A 129 10.14 4.58 -12.13
N LEU A 130 8.85 4.41 -11.79
CA LEU A 130 8.23 3.10 -11.68
C LEU A 130 8.10 2.39 -13.04
N GLN A 131 7.98 3.15 -14.14
CA GLN A 131 8.05 2.59 -15.50
C GLN A 131 9.46 2.13 -15.87
N HIS A 132 10.49 2.85 -15.44
CA HIS A 132 11.88 2.46 -15.68
C HIS A 132 12.26 1.18 -14.93
N THR A 133 11.79 0.97 -13.69
CA THR A 133 12.02 -0.29 -12.95
C THR A 133 11.36 -1.48 -13.64
N ARG A 134 10.24 -1.25 -14.36
CA ARG A 134 9.55 -2.27 -15.15
C ARG A 134 10.17 -2.59 -16.48
N ALA A 135 10.81 -1.64 -17.15
CA ALA A 135 11.40 -1.85 -18.47
C ALA A 135 12.44 -2.99 -18.49
N GLY A 136 13.03 -3.31 -17.33
CA GLY A 136 13.94 -4.44 -17.15
C GLY A 136 13.27 -5.79 -16.85
N GLN A 137 11.94 -5.86 -16.70
CA GLN A 137 11.21 -7.09 -16.37
C GLN A 137 10.42 -7.63 -17.58
N PRO A 138 10.39 -8.96 -17.80
CA PRO A 138 9.55 -9.54 -18.83
C PRO A 138 8.07 -9.27 -18.52
N ARG A 139 7.29 -8.91 -19.55
CA ARG A 139 5.83 -8.80 -19.42
C ARG A 139 5.29 -10.13 -18.91
N ARG A 140 4.51 -10.09 -17.83
CA ARG A 140 3.85 -11.28 -17.28
C ARG A 140 2.83 -11.78 -18.31
N VAL A 141 3.07 -12.99 -18.84
CA VAL A 141 2.14 -13.69 -19.74
C VAL A 141 1.42 -14.75 -18.91
N GLY A 142 0.10 -14.67 -18.83
CA GLY A 142 -0.73 -15.56 -17.99
C GLY A 142 -1.07 -14.96 -16.63
N ILE A 143 -1.81 -15.72 -15.82
CA ILE A 143 -2.11 -15.38 -14.43
C ILE A 143 -0.81 -15.57 -13.64
N PRO A 144 -0.21 -14.51 -13.08
CA PRO A 144 0.95 -14.67 -12.24
C PRO A 144 0.52 -15.41 -10.97
N GLU A 145 1.14 -16.56 -10.72
CA GLU A 145 0.88 -17.37 -9.52
C GLU A 145 2.00 -17.15 -8.51
N ARG A 146 1.61 -16.82 -7.28
CA ARG A 146 2.50 -16.84 -6.13
C ARG A 146 2.75 -18.30 -5.75
N LEU A 147 3.99 -18.66 -5.40
CA LEU A 147 4.31 -20.00 -4.91
C LEU A 147 3.37 -20.39 -3.76
N PRO A 148 2.88 -21.65 -3.68
CA PRO A 148 1.90 -22.07 -2.68
C PRO A 148 2.29 -21.73 -1.25
N ASP A 149 3.56 -21.93 -0.88
CA ASP A 149 4.06 -21.63 0.47
C ASP A 149 4.04 -20.12 0.77
N ALA A 150 4.40 -19.29 -0.22
CA ALA A 150 4.34 -17.84 -0.10
C ALA A 150 2.88 -17.35 -0.01
N GLN A 151 1.96 -17.95 -0.75
CA GLN A 151 0.53 -17.68 -0.64
C GLN A 151 -0.01 -18.07 0.74
N ALA A 152 0.31 -19.27 1.24
CA ALA A 152 -0.13 -19.74 2.55
C ALA A 152 0.38 -18.84 3.68
N LYS A 153 1.65 -18.42 3.60
CA LYS A 153 2.25 -17.48 4.55
C LYS A 153 1.54 -16.12 4.52
N LEU A 154 1.30 -15.56 3.34
CA LEU A 154 0.56 -14.30 3.22
C LEU A 154 -0.85 -14.43 3.81
N SER A 155 -1.59 -15.48 3.47
CA SER A 155 -2.93 -15.74 4.01
C SER A 155 -2.95 -15.79 5.54
N LEU A 156 -1.99 -16.47 6.15
CA LEU A 156 -1.87 -16.55 7.61
C LEU A 156 -1.62 -15.17 8.23
N GLU A 157 -0.68 -14.40 7.68
CA GLU A 157 -0.33 -13.08 8.21
C GLU A 157 -1.46 -12.06 8.06
N VAL A 158 -2.21 -12.12 6.94
CA VAL A 158 -3.41 -11.31 6.74
C VAL A 158 -4.50 -11.69 7.75
N GLN A 159 -4.72 -12.98 8.01
CA GLN A 159 -5.67 -13.43 9.03
C GLN A 159 -5.30 -12.92 10.43
N LEU A 160 -4.03 -13.02 10.80
CA LEU A 160 -3.53 -12.50 12.08
C LEU A 160 -3.69 -10.98 12.17
N LEU A 161 -3.48 -10.24 11.08
CA LEU A 161 -3.70 -8.79 11.03
C LEU A 161 -5.17 -8.46 11.30
N ILE A 162 -6.10 -9.14 10.63
CA ILE A 162 -7.55 -8.96 10.82
C ILE A 162 -7.93 -9.16 12.30
N GLU A 163 -7.42 -10.23 12.92
CA GLU A 163 -7.67 -10.52 14.34
C GLU A 163 -7.11 -9.45 15.28
N ARG A 164 -5.88 -8.96 15.01
CA ARG A 164 -5.27 -7.87 15.79
C ARG A 164 -6.08 -6.58 15.71
N VAL A 165 -6.52 -6.19 14.51
CA VAL A 165 -7.35 -4.98 14.31
C VAL A 165 -8.68 -5.14 15.04
N ALA A 166 -9.37 -6.27 14.87
CA ALA A 166 -10.65 -6.54 15.54
C ALA A 166 -10.53 -6.59 17.07
N ALA A 167 -9.44 -7.11 17.62
CA ALA A 167 -9.20 -7.13 19.06
C ALA A 167 -8.96 -5.73 19.64
N LYS A 168 -8.18 -4.89 18.94
CA LYS A 168 -7.92 -3.50 19.36
C LYS A 168 -9.19 -2.64 19.32
N GLN A 169 -10.01 -2.80 18.29
CA GLN A 169 -11.29 -2.08 18.17
C GLN A 169 -12.28 -2.46 19.27
N ARG A 170 -12.41 -3.75 19.59
CA ARG A 170 -13.26 -4.22 20.70
C ARG A 170 -12.84 -3.66 22.06
N ARG A 171 -11.54 -3.56 22.33
CA ARG A 171 -11.02 -2.95 23.57
C ARG A 171 -11.35 -1.46 23.67
N PHE A 172 -11.33 -0.74 22.56
CA PHE A 172 -11.65 0.68 22.53
C PHE A 172 -13.15 0.96 22.71
N GLN A 173 -14.02 0.05 22.25
CA GLN A 173 -15.47 0.16 22.44
C GLN A 173 -15.95 -0.24 23.85
N ALA A 174 -15.11 -0.95 24.62
CA ALA A 174 -15.42 -1.41 25.97
C ALA A 174 -14.84 -0.52 27.08
N ALA A 175 -14.13 0.56 26.73
CA ALA A 175 -13.51 1.52 27.63
C ALA A 175 -14.25 2.87 27.59
#